data_AF-Q9LWA9-F1
#
_entry.id   AF-Q9LWA9-F1
#
_cell.length_a   1.000
_cell.length_b   1.000
_cell.length_c   1.000
_cell.angle_alpha   90.00
_cell.angle_beta   90.00
_cell.angle_gamma   90.00
#
_symmetry.space_group_name_H-M   'P 1'
#
loop_
_entity.id
_entity.type
_entity.pdbx_description
1 polymer ?
#
loop_
_entity_poly.entity_id
_entity_poly.type
_entity_poly.pdbx_seq_one_letter_code
_entity_poly.pdbx_strand_id
1 'polypeptide(L)'
;SDSGKDAGRLSAAWQLYKAQEELIKVAKQFGVKLTMFHGRGGTVGRGGGPTHLAILSQPPDTIHGSLRVTVQGEVIEQSFGEEHLCFRTLQRYTAATLEHGMHPPISPKPEWRTLLDEMAVVSTKEYRSIVFQEPRFVEYFRLATPELEYGRMNIGSRPAKRKPTGGIESLRAIPWIFAMTQTRFHLPVWLGFGAAFKHVIEKDIRNLNMLREMYNMWPFFRVTIDLIEMVFAKGDPEIAALYDKLLVSEELQSFGELLRKNYEETSRLLLEVAEHKDLLEGDPYLKQRLRLRDPYITTLNVSQAYTLKRIRDPDFKVTERPHLSKDIMESNNPAAELVKLNPTSEFPPGLEDTLVLTMKGIAAGMQNTG
;
A
#
# COMPACT_ATOMS: atom_id res chain seq x y z
N SER A 1 -5.17 -4.09 -5.99
CA SER A 1 -4.84 -4.73 -4.71
C SER A 1 -5.23 -6.21 -4.63
N ASP A 2 -6.35 -6.66 -5.19
CA ASP A 2 -6.79 -8.07 -5.06
C ASP A 2 -5.79 -9.09 -5.62
N SER A 3 -5.35 -8.95 -6.87
CA SER A 3 -4.34 -9.86 -7.45
C SER A 3 -2.99 -9.78 -6.74
N GLY A 4 -2.62 -8.60 -6.22
CA GLY A 4 -1.39 -8.42 -5.44
C GLY A 4 -1.42 -9.17 -4.10
N LYS A 5 -2.60 -9.35 -3.49
CA LYS A 5 -2.77 -10.18 -2.29
C LYS A 5 -2.58 -11.67 -2.58
N ASP A 6 -2.81 -12.11 -3.81
CA ASP A 6 -2.72 -13.53 -4.18
C ASP A 6 -1.29 -13.97 -4.51
N ALA A 7 -0.52 -13.12 -5.20
CA ALA A 7 0.75 -13.52 -5.81
C ALA A 7 1.88 -12.47 -5.67
N GLY A 8 1.68 -11.44 -4.85
CA GLY A 8 2.60 -10.31 -4.79
C GLY A 8 2.39 -9.28 -5.89
N ARG A 9 2.83 -8.06 -5.63
CA ARG A 9 2.49 -6.88 -6.44
C ARG A 9 3.15 -6.89 -7.82
N LEU A 10 4.40 -7.34 -7.93
CA LEU A 10 5.14 -7.41 -9.19
C LEU A 10 4.45 -8.36 -10.18
N SER A 11 4.21 -9.60 -9.75
CA SER A 11 3.54 -10.63 -10.54
C SER A 11 2.15 -10.22 -10.96
N ALA A 12 1.39 -9.60 -10.04
CA ALA A 12 0.07 -9.08 -10.33
C ALA A 12 0.10 -7.98 -11.41
N ALA A 13 1.04 -7.02 -11.33
CA ALA A 13 1.17 -5.96 -12.32
C ALA A 13 1.56 -6.52 -13.70
N TRP A 14 2.52 -7.44 -13.75
CA TRP A 14 2.95 -8.05 -15.01
C TRP A 14 1.86 -8.88 -15.67
N GLN A 15 1.16 -9.71 -14.88
CA GLN A 15 0.07 -10.52 -15.40
C GLN A 15 -1.12 -9.65 -15.86
N LEU A 16 -1.39 -8.53 -15.19
CA LEU A 16 -2.41 -7.57 -15.62
C LEU A 16 -2.04 -6.89 -16.94
N TYR A 17 -0.76 -6.57 -17.17
CA TYR A 17 -0.30 -6.02 -18.45
C TYR A 17 -0.57 -7.01 -19.59
N LYS A 18 -0.08 -8.25 -19.45
CA LYS A 18 -0.28 -9.33 -20.44
C LYS A 18 -1.76 -9.63 -20.68
N ALA A 19 -2.57 -9.71 -19.62
CA ALA A 19 -4.00 -9.99 -19.75
C ALA A 19 -4.71 -8.90 -20.58
N GLN A 20 -4.37 -7.63 -20.37
CA GLN A 20 -4.94 -6.53 -21.14
C GLN A 20 -4.52 -6.58 -22.62
N GLU A 21 -3.26 -6.93 -22.92
CA GLU A 21 -2.78 -7.14 -24.29
C GLU A 21 -3.50 -8.27 -25.02
N GLU A 22 -3.77 -9.39 -24.35
CA GLU A 22 -4.49 -10.51 -24.99
C GLU A 22 -5.98 -10.20 -25.15
N LEU A 23 -6.60 -9.56 -24.16
CA LEU A 23 -8.01 -9.17 -24.23
C LEU A 23 -8.27 -8.19 -25.37
N ILE A 24 -7.38 -7.21 -25.60
CA ILE A 24 -7.57 -6.26 -26.69
C ILE A 24 -7.40 -6.91 -28.06
N LYS A 25 -6.49 -7.88 -28.21
CA LYS A 25 -6.34 -8.66 -29.45
C LYS A 25 -7.63 -9.41 -29.78
N VAL A 26 -8.20 -10.11 -28.80
CA VAL A 26 -9.47 -10.84 -28.97
C VAL A 26 -10.61 -9.88 -29.27
N ALA A 27 -10.75 -8.79 -28.52
CA ALA A 27 -11.81 -7.81 -28.76
C ALA A 27 -11.76 -7.24 -30.20
N LYS A 28 -10.56 -6.93 -30.71
CA LYS A 28 -10.36 -6.49 -32.09
C LYS A 28 -10.76 -7.54 -33.12
N GLN A 29 -10.42 -8.81 -32.91
CA GLN A 29 -10.81 -9.92 -33.80
C GLN A 29 -12.33 -10.02 -33.97
N PHE A 30 -13.10 -9.72 -32.92
CA PHE A 30 -14.56 -9.81 -32.92
C PHE A 30 -15.26 -8.46 -33.14
N GLY A 31 -14.53 -7.39 -33.43
CA GLY A 31 -15.11 -6.05 -33.63
C GLY A 31 -15.79 -5.46 -32.38
N VAL A 32 -15.38 -5.90 -31.18
CA VAL A 32 -15.93 -5.44 -29.91
C VAL A 32 -15.13 -4.26 -29.37
N LYS A 33 -15.80 -3.16 -29.03
CA LYS A 33 -15.17 -2.05 -28.29
C LYS A 33 -15.07 -2.43 -26.80
N LEU A 34 -13.88 -2.81 -26.36
CA LEU A 34 -13.58 -3.17 -24.98
C LEU A 34 -13.28 -1.91 -24.13
N THR A 35 -13.89 -1.82 -22.94
CA THR A 35 -13.57 -0.80 -21.93
C THR A 35 -13.04 -1.47 -20.68
N MET A 36 -11.79 -1.17 -20.32
CA MET A 36 -11.20 -1.63 -19.06
C MET A 36 -11.72 -0.79 -17.90
N PHE A 37 -12.21 -1.44 -16.84
CA PHE A 37 -12.53 -0.78 -15.58
C PHE A 37 -11.41 -1.03 -14.56
N HIS A 38 -10.60 0.00 -14.30
CA HIS A 38 -9.50 -0.08 -13.35
C HIS A 38 -10.02 0.02 -11.91
N GLY A 39 -9.82 -1.07 -11.15
CA GLY A 39 -10.12 -1.16 -9.73
C GLY A 39 -9.10 -0.40 -8.85
N ARG A 40 -9.25 -0.56 -7.53
CA ARG A 40 -8.43 0.12 -6.52
C ARG A 40 -6.97 -0.37 -6.45
N GLY A 41 -6.10 0.52 -5.98
CA GLY A 41 -4.69 0.25 -5.70
C GLY A 41 -3.79 0.17 -6.93
N GLY A 42 -4.32 0.25 -8.16
CA GLY A 42 -3.52 0.38 -9.37
C GLY A 42 -2.81 1.74 -9.47
N THR A 43 -1.77 1.84 -10.30
CA THR A 43 -1.07 3.11 -10.58
C THR A 43 -2.02 4.20 -11.10
N VAL A 44 -3.05 3.80 -11.86
CA VAL A 44 -4.08 4.68 -12.45
C VAL A 44 -5.04 5.28 -11.40
N GLY A 45 -5.32 4.59 -10.29
CA GLY A 45 -6.31 5.02 -9.29
C GLY A 45 -5.77 5.98 -8.22
N ARG A 46 -4.50 6.38 -8.32
CA ARG A 46 -3.76 6.99 -7.21
C ARG A 46 -3.94 8.49 -7.04
N GLY A 47 -4.54 9.22 -7.98
CA GLY A 47 -4.96 10.65 -7.89
C GLY A 47 -3.90 11.69 -7.46
N GLY A 48 -2.71 11.28 -7.02
CA GLY A 48 -1.69 12.10 -6.38
C GLY A 48 -0.24 11.75 -6.72
N GLY A 49 0.02 10.63 -7.40
CA GLY A 49 1.24 10.40 -8.21
C GLY A 49 0.93 10.68 -9.70
N PRO A 50 1.86 10.46 -10.66
CA PRO A 50 1.65 10.79 -12.07
C PRO A 50 0.64 9.84 -12.73
N THR A 51 -0.64 9.96 -12.35
CA THR A 51 -1.79 9.28 -12.94
C THR A 51 -1.82 9.50 -14.46
N HIS A 52 -1.33 10.66 -14.88
CA HIS A 52 -1.07 10.97 -16.28
C HIS A 52 -0.15 9.92 -16.93
N LEU A 53 1.07 9.72 -16.41
CA LEU A 53 2.00 8.72 -16.93
C LEU A 53 1.46 7.28 -16.76
N ALA A 54 0.73 7.01 -15.68
CA ALA A 54 0.11 5.69 -15.48
C ALA A 54 -0.92 5.34 -16.56
N ILE A 55 -1.70 6.32 -17.03
CA ILE A 55 -2.62 6.15 -18.17
C ILE A 55 -1.81 5.95 -19.46
N LEU A 56 -0.79 6.79 -19.71
CA LEU A 56 0.08 6.65 -20.88
C LEU A 56 0.85 5.32 -20.91
N SER A 57 1.06 4.69 -19.75
CA SER A 57 1.76 3.41 -19.64
C SER A 57 0.90 2.17 -19.91
N GLN A 58 -0.41 2.32 -20.08
CA GLN A 58 -1.28 1.17 -20.40
C GLN A 58 -0.85 0.52 -21.72
N PRO A 59 -1.05 -0.79 -21.91
CA PRO A 59 -0.67 -1.42 -23.17
C PRO A 59 -1.32 -0.71 -24.37
N PRO A 60 -0.67 -0.72 -25.55
CA PRO A 60 -1.23 -0.10 -26.74
C PRO A 60 -2.67 -0.56 -27.00
N ASP A 61 -3.52 0.36 -27.46
CA ASP A 61 -4.90 0.08 -27.87
C ASP A 61 -5.88 -0.34 -26.75
N THR A 62 -5.49 -0.33 -25.47
CA THR A 62 -6.41 -0.79 -24.41
C THR A 62 -7.41 0.26 -23.91
N ILE A 63 -7.26 1.54 -24.31
CA ILE A 63 -8.10 2.65 -23.84
C ILE A 63 -9.11 3.10 -24.90
N HIS A 64 -8.66 3.35 -26.14
CA HIS A 64 -9.50 3.77 -27.28
C HIS A 64 -10.59 4.82 -26.93
N GLY A 65 -10.19 5.87 -26.21
CA GLY A 65 -11.06 6.98 -25.80
C GLY A 65 -12.13 6.64 -24.75
N SER A 66 -12.08 5.46 -24.13
CA SER A 66 -13.00 5.04 -23.08
C SER A 66 -12.25 4.55 -21.85
N LEU A 67 -12.09 5.43 -20.87
CA LEU A 67 -11.41 5.13 -19.62
C LEU A 67 -12.42 5.10 -18.46
N ARG A 68 -12.39 4.03 -17.65
CA ARG A 68 -13.12 3.96 -16.38
C ARG A 68 -12.16 3.63 -15.24
N VAL A 69 -12.08 4.52 -14.24
CA VAL A 69 -11.13 4.40 -13.12
C VAL A 69 -11.87 4.57 -11.80
N THR A 70 -11.47 3.78 -10.81
CA THR A 70 -11.91 3.94 -9.42
C THR A 70 -11.14 5.09 -8.76
N VAL A 71 -11.85 6.13 -8.30
CA VAL A 71 -11.30 7.11 -7.36
C VAL A 71 -11.42 6.53 -5.95
N GLN A 72 -10.30 6.33 -5.28
CA GLN A 72 -10.29 5.81 -3.91
C GLN A 72 -10.65 6.91 -2.90
N GLY A 73 -11.38 6.56 -1.84
CA GLY A 73 -11.83 7.51 -0.82
C GLY A 73 -10.67 8.24 -0.15
N GLU A 74 -9.55 7.56 0.07
CA GLU A 74 -8.33 8.14 0.65
C GLU A 74 -7.62 9.17 -0.25
N VAL A 75 -8.08 9.37 -1.49
CA VAL A 75 -7.54 10.36 -2.45
C VAL A 75 -8.62 11.34 -2.94
N ILE A 76 -9.88 11.19 -2.50
CA ILE A 76 -10.98 12.02 -3.00
C ILE A 76 -10.74 13.51 -2.71
N GLU A 77 -10.30 13.81 -1.49
CA GLU A 77 -9.99 15.17 -1.03
C GLU A 77 -8.83 15.78 -1.83
N GLN A 78 -7.74 15.03 -2.00
CA GLN A 78 -6.60 15.51 -2.80
C GLN A 78 -6.98 15.78 -4.27
N SER A 79 -7.93 15.00 -4.81
CA SER A 79 -8.29 15.07 -6.22
C SER A 79 -9.32 16.14 -6.51
N PHE A 80 -10.25 16.38 -5.58
CA PHE A 80 -11.48 17.16 -5.83
C PHE A 80 -11.86 18.14 -4.71
N GLY A 81 -11.14 18.17 -3.58
CA GLY A 81 -11.47 19.02 -2.42
C GLY A 81 -11.17 20.51 -2.62
N GLU A 82 -10.30 20.85 -3.58
CA GLU A 82 -9.95 22.24 -3.91
C GLU A 82 -10.17 22.49 -5.42
N GLU A 83 -10.68 23.67 -5.77
CA GLU A 83 -11.16 24.00 -7.12
C GLU A 83 -10.08 23.84 -8.21
N HIS A 84 -8.88 24.36 -7.98
CA HIS A 84 -7.78 24.28 -8.95
C HIS A 84 -7.26 22.85 -9.08
N LEU A 85 -7.19 22.10 -7.97
CA LEU A 85 -6.80 20.69 -8.00
C LEU A 85 -7.85 19.82 -8.70
N CYS A 86 -9.14 20.08 -8.49
CA CYS A 86 -10.24 19.45 -9.20
C CYS A 86 -10.10 19.65 -10.71
N PHE A 87 -9.91 20.90 -11.15
CA PHE A 87 -9.68 21.22 -12.56
C PHE A 87 -8.47 20.46 -13.13
N ARG A 88 -7.33 20.49 -12.44
CA ARG A 88 -6.12 19.76 -12.86
C ARG A 88 -6.33 18.24 -12.90
N THR A 89 -7.20 17.72 -12.04
CA THR A 89 -7.58 16.29 -12.04
C THR A 89 -8.36 15.95 -13.28
N LEU A 90 -9.40 16.70 -13.61
CA LEU A 90 -10.17 16.48 -14.83
C LEU A 90 -9.30 16.66 -16.08
N GLN A 91 -8.45 17.68 -16.10
CA GLN A 91 -7.53 17.96 -17.20
C GLN A 91 -6.59 16.76 -17.48
N ARG A 92 -5.92 16.20 -16.45
CA ARG A 92 -4.93 15.14 -16.67
C ARG A 92 -5.57 13.83 -17.14
N TYR A 93 -6.77 13.50 -16.66
CA TYR A 93 -7.50 12.31 -17.12
C TYR A 93 -7.88 12.44 -18.59
N THR A 94 -8.42 13.59 -18.98
CA THR A 94 -8.80 13.87 -20.38
C THR A 94 -7.58 13.84 -21.31
N ALA A 95 -6.51 14.55 -20.94
CA ALA A 95 -5.30 14.65 -21.75
C ALA A 95 -4.63 13.29 -21.96
N ALA A 96 -4.36 12.54 -20.88
CA ALA A 96 -3.65 11.27 -20.99
C ALA A 96 -4.48 10.20 -21.72
N THR A 97 -5.80 10.20 -21.55
CA THR A 97 -6.71 9.29 -22.27
C THR A 97 -6.71 9.56 -23.78
N LEU A 98 -6.72 10.84 -24.15
CA LEU A 98 -6.67 11.27 -25.55
C LEU A 98 -5.30 10.94 -26.17
N GLU A 99 -4.21 11.30 -25.49
CA GLU A 99 -2.85 11.08 -25.98
C GLU A 99 -2.56 9.59 -26.15
N HIS A 100 -2.88 8.73 -25.17
CA HIS A 100 -2.64 7.29 -25.28
C HIS A 100 -3.26 6.67 -26.54
N GLY A 101 -4.45 7.14 -26.93
CA GLY A 101 -5.15 6.64 -28.12
C GLY A 101 -4.52 7.07 -29.45
N MET A 102 -3.67 8.09 -29.47
CA MET A 102 -3.01 8.62 -30.67
C MET A 102 -1.49 8.43 -30.65
N HIS A 103 -0.91 8.25 -29.48
CA HIS A 103 0.51 8.10 -29.21
C HIS A 103 0.70 7.00 -28.16
N PRO A 104 0.55 5.72 -28.56
CA PRO A 104 0.70 4.59 -27.64
C PRO A 104 2.15 4.47 -27.16
N PRO A 105 2.38 3.89 -25.97
CA PRO A 105 3.74 3.69 -25.47
C PRO A 105 4.52 2.68 -26.32
N ILE A 106 5.83 2.68 -26.16
CA ILE A 106 6.69 1.68 -26.80
C ILE A 106 6.27 0.26 -26.40
N SER A 107 6.32 -0.65 -27.37
CA SER A 107 6.15 -2.08 -27.08
C SER A 107 7.38 -2.59 -26.32
N PRO A 108 7.20 -3.45 -25.29
CA PRO A 108 8.34 -4.01 -24.58
C PRO A 108 9.15 -4.94 -25.48
N LYS A 109 10.48 -4.83 -25.35
CA LYS A 109 11.41 -5.72 -26.05
C LYS A 109 11.26 -7.18 -25.59
N PRO A 110 11.55 -8.19 -26.43
CA PRO A 110 11.45 -9.60 -26.06
C PRO A 110 12.22 -9.97 -24.78
N GLU A 111 13.43 -9.41 -24.61
CA GLU A 111 14.27 -9.60 -23.44
C GLU A 111 13.64 -9.02 -22.16
N TRP A 112 12.96 -7.87 -22.25
CA TRP A 112 12.24 -7.29 -21.11
C TRP A 112 11.07 -8.15 -20.66
N ARG A 113 10.33 -8.75 -21.61
CA ARG A 113 9.25 -9.68 -21.31
C ARG A 113 9.78 -10.94 -20.64
N THR A 114 10.84 -11.52 -21.21
CA THR A 114 11.47 -12.73 -20.68
C THR A 114 11.96 -12.51 -19.25
N LEU A 115 12.61 -11.37 -18.99
CA LEU A 115 13.08 -11.00 -17.65
C LEU A 115 11.92 -10.89 -16.66
N LEU A 116 10.82 -10.21 -17.03
CA LEU A 116 9.66 -10.09 -16.14
C LEU A 116 8.90 -11.40 -15.92
N ASP A 117 8.85 -12.29 -16.92
CA ASP A 117 8.28 -13.63 -16.76
C ASP A 117 9.05 -14.43 -15.70
N GLU A 118 10.38 -14.36 -15.72
CA GLU A 118 11.24 -14.98 -14.71
C GLU A 118 11.07 -14.33 -13.32
N MET A 119 11.14 -13.00 -13.25
CA MET A 119 10.97 -12.25 -12.01
C MET A 119 9.62 -12.52 -11.35
N ALA A 120 8.54 -12.63 -12.12
CA ALA A 120 7.20 -12.90 -11.59
C ALA A 120 7.09 -14.27 -10.91
N VAL A 121 7.79 -15.29 -11.41
CA VAL A 121 7.81 -16.63 -10.78
C VAL A 121 8.50 -16.55 -9.42
N VAL A 122 9.67 -15.92 -9.35
CA VAL A 122 10.45 -15.78 -8.10
C VAL A 122 9.71 -14.91 -7.08
N SER A 123 9.17 -13.78 -7.54
CA SER A 123 8.39 -12.86 -6.70
C SER A 123 7.17 -13.54 -6.08
N THR A 124 6.43 -14.31 -6.88
CA THR A 124 5.28 -15.08 -6.40
C THR A 124 5.70 -16.14 -5.38
N LYS A 125 6.81 -16.83 -5.63
CA LYS A 125 7.33 -17.87 -4.73
C LYS A 125 7.67 -17.29 -3.36
N GLU A 126 8.44 -16.21 -3.30
CA GLU A 126 8.80 -15.54 -2.03
C GLU A 126 7.56 -14.98 -1.32
N TYR A 127 6.70 -14.29 -2.07
CA TYR A 127 5.47 -13.74 -1.49
C TYR A 127 4.62 -14.84 -0.84
N ARG A 128 4.37 -15.93 -1.57
CA ARG A 128 3.54 -17.02 -1.07
C ARG A 128 4.22 -17.84 0.03
N SER A 129 5.55 -17.97 0.01
CA SER A 129 6.26 -18.66 1.09
C SER A 129 6.06 -17.97 2.43
N ILE A 130 6.04 -16.64 2.44
CA ILE A 130 5.82 -15.86 3.67
C ILE A 130 4.33 -15.75 4.01
N VAL A 131 3.47 -15.42 3.04
CA VAL A 131 2.07 -15.05 3.35
C VAL A 131 1.15 -16.26 3.54
N PHE A 132 1.43 -17.38 2.86
CA PHE A 132 0.54 -18.54 2.84
C PHE A 132 1.17 -19.84 3.31
N GLN A 133 2.50 -20.00 3.21
CA GLN A 133 3.18 -21.25 3.59
C GLN A 133 3.78 -21.20 4.98
N GLU A 134 4.22 -20.03 5.45
CA GLU A 134 4.72 -19.84 6.82
C GLU A 134 3.58 -19.99 7.83
N PRO A 135 3.56 -21.07 8.65
CA PRO A 135 2.41 -21.38 9.50
C PRO A 135 2.08 -20.29 10.53
N ARG A 136 3.10 -19.55 11.00
CA ARG A 136 2.92 -18.51 12.02
C ARG A 136 2.67 -17.12 11.45
N PHE A 137 2.61 -16.96 10.11
CA PHE A 137 2.42 -15.63 9.51
C PHE A 137 1.13 -14.94 9.96
N VAL A 138 0.03 -15.69 10.04
CA VAL A 138 -1.28 -15.13 10.44
C VAL A 138 -1.27 -14.69 11.91
N GLU A 139 -0.57 -15.43 12.77
CA GLU A 139 -0.35 -15.07 14.18
C GLU A 139 0.45 -13.76 14.27
N TYR A 140 1.62 -13.71 13.61
CA TYR A 140 2.45 -12.51 13.53
C TYR A 140 1.67 -11.30 13.02
N PHE A 141 0.94 -11.44 11.91
CA PHE A 141 0.16 -10.37 11.30
C PHE A 141 -0.87 -9.77 12.25
N ARG A 142 -1.59 -10.60 13.03
CA ARG A 142 -2.60 -10.13 13.98
C ARG A 142 -1.99 -9.45 15.21
N LEU A 143 -0.78 -9.87 15.61
CA LEU A 143 -0.04 -9.24 16.71
C LEU A 143 0.59 -7.91 16.27
N ALA A 144 1.32 -7.93 15.15
CA ALA A 144 2.08 -6.78 14.66
C ALA A 144 1.20 -5.64 14.13
N THR A 145 -0.07 -5.89 13.79
CA THR A 145 -0.97 -4.91 13.17
C THR A 145 -2.29 -4.74 13.92
N PRO A 146 -3.02 -3.64 13.71
CA PRO A 146 -4.36 -3.44 14.29
C PRO A 146 -5.50 -4.11 13.49
N GLU A 147 -5.25 -5.21 12.76
CA GLU A 147 -6.26 -5.84 11.89
C GLU A 147 -7.50 -6.31 12.65
N LEU A 148 -7.31 -6.92 13.82
CA LEU A 148 -8.41 -7.46 14.61
C LEU A 148 -9.30 -6.35 15.15
N GLU A 149 -8.69 -5.28 15.65
CA GLU A 149 -9.39 -4.11 16.18
C GLU A 149 -10.13 -3.37 15.06
N TYR A 150 -9.52 -3.22 13.88
CA TYR A 150 -10.20 -2.65 12.71
C TYR A 150 -11.48 -3.42 12.36
N GLY A 151 -11.47 -4.75 12.46
CA GLY A 151 -12.64 -5.59 12.18
C GLY A 151 -13.75 -5.51 13.24
N ARG A 152 -13.42 -5.10 14.48
CA ARG A 152 -14.35 -4.94 15.60
C ARG A 152 -14.93 -3.53 15.69
N MET A 153 -14.18 -2.54 15.21
CA MET A 153 -14.57 -1.13 15.27
C MET A 153 -15.48 -0.73 14.11
N ASN A 154 -16.38 0.21 14.36
CA ASN A 154 -17.31 0.76 13.36
C ASN A 154 -16.63 1.76 12.39
N ILE A 155 -15.45 1.40 11.86
CA ILE A 155 -14.65 2.22 10.93
C ILE A 155 -14.90 1.80 9.48
N GLY A 156 -15.11 0.50 9.23
CA GLY A 156 -15.36 -0.05 7.90
C GLY A 156 -16.84 -0.32 7.65
N SER A 157 -17.35 0.02 6.46
CA SER A 157 -18.74 -0.27 6.06
C SER A 157 -19.01 -1.74 5.71
N ARG A 158 -17.98 -2.58 5.72
CA ARG A 158 -18.02 -3.96 5.22
C ARG A 158 -17.24 -4.89 6.17
N PRO A 159 -17.69 -6.16 6.37
CA PRO A 159 -16.92 -7.13 7.14
C PRO A 159 -15.49 -7.29 6.61
N ALA A 160 -14.51 -7.41 7.50
CA ALA A 160 -13.09 -7.52 7.12
C ALA A 160 -12.79 -8.84 6.37
N LYS A 161 -13.45 -9.93 6.75
CA LYS A 161 -13.25 -11.27 6.17
C LYS A 161 -14.50 -11.77 5.44
N ARG A 162 -14.29 -12.67 4.47
CA ARG A 162 -15.35 -13.45 3.82
C ARG A 162 -15.78 -14.64 4.67
N LYS A 163 -14.85 -15.24 5.42
CA LYS A 163 -15.09 -16.34 6.38
C LYS A 163 -14.37 -16.03 7.69
N PRO A 164 -15.00 -16.14 8.87
CA PRO A 164 -14.40 -15.71 10.16
C PRO A 164 -13.12 -16.47 10.54
N THR A 165 -13.03 -17.76 10.22
CA THR A 165 -11.97 -18.68 10.65
C THR A 165 -10.83 -18.86 9.64
N GLY A 166 -10.83 -18.13 8.51
CA GLY A 166 -9.81 -18.30 7.48
C GLY A 166 -8.51 -17.52 7.74
N GLY A 167 -7.46 -17.88 6.99
CA GLY A 167 -6.21 -17.15 6.89
C GLY A 167 -6.32 -15.92 5.98
N ILE A 168 -5.19 -15.50 5.40
CA ILE A 168 -5.10 -14.32 4.53
C ILE A 168 -5.96 -14.44 3.27
N GLU A 169 -6.24 -15.67 2.80
CA GLU A 169 -7.14 -15.96 1.69
C GLU A 169 -8.57 -15.48 1.95
N SER A 170 -9.01 -15.53 3.21
CA SER A 170 -10.34 -15.06 3.63
C SER A 170 -10.42 -13.55 3.85
N LEU A 171 -9.28 -12.90 4.07
CA LEU A 171 -9.16 -11.46 4.31
C LEU A 171 -9.37 -10.67 3.02
N ARG A 172 -10.17 -9.60 3.09
CA ARG A 172 -10.37 -8.70 1.94
C ARG A 172 -9.15 -7.82 1.72
N ALA A 173 -8.97 -7.33 0.49
CA ALA A 173 -7.84 -6.49 0.14
C ALA A 173 -7.80 -5.13 0.87
N ILE A 174 -8.94 -4.58 1.33
CA ILE A 174 -8.95 -3.33 2.12
C ILE A 174 -8.26 -3.56 3.48
N PRO A 175 -8.75 -4.45 4.36
CA PRO A 175 -8.09 -4.75 5.63
C PRO A 175 -6.62 -5.14 5.48
N TRP A 176 -6.28 -5.93 4.45
CA TRP A 176 -4.91 -6.37 4.20
C TRP A 176 -3.93 -5.20 4.01
N ILE A 177 -4.26 -4.27 3.11
CA ILE A 177 -3.42 -3.08 2.86
C ILE A 177 -3.51 -2.10 4.03
N PHE A 178 -4.70 -1.93 4.62
CA PHE A 178 -4.94 -0.98 5.69
C PHE A 178 -4.10 -1.32 6.93
N ALA A 179 -4.18 -2.56 7.42
CA ALA A 179 -3.48 -2.99 8.62
C ALA A 179 -1.96 -2.79 8.53
N MET A 180 -1.36 -3.11 7.38
CA MET A 180 0.07 -2.92 7.13
C MET A 180 0.47 -1.47 6.83
N THR A 181 -0.49 -0.64 6.42
CA THR A 181 -0.27 0.81 6.27
C THR A 181 -0.26 1.52 7.61
N GLN A 182 -1.09 1.07 8.56
CA GLN A 182 -1.13 1.62 9.92
C GLN A 182 0.20 1.49 10.66
N THR A 183 0.97 0.43 10.37
CA THR A 183 2.26 0.14 11.05
C THR A 183 3.48 0.67 10.31
N ARG A 184 3.29 1.46 9.24
CA ARG A 184 4.36 2.00 8.39
C ARG A 184 5.21 0.92 7.70
N PHE A 185 4.74 -0.33 7.65
CA PHE A 185 5.54 -1.44 7.13
C PHE A 185 5.25 -1.79 5.67
N HIS A 186 4.01 -1.59 5.23
CA HIS A 186 3.60 -1.71 3.82
C HIS A 186 3.98 -3.05 3.12
N LEU A 187 4.18 -4.13 3.88
CA LEU A 187 4.52 -5.48 3.39
C LEU A 187 3.79 -5.90 2.10
N PRO A 188 2.46 -5.69 1.95
CA PRO A 188 1.72 -6.13 0.77
C PRO A 188 2.17 -5.52 -0.56
N VAL A 189 2.89 -4.40 -0.51
CA VAL A 189 3.24 -3.62 -1.69
C VAL A 189 4.58 -4.05 -2.27
N TRP A 190 5.58 -4.28 -1.41
CA TRP A 190 6.95 -4.53 -1.83
C TRP A 190 7.39 -5.99 -1.72
N LEU A 191 6.71 -6.82 -0.93
CA LEU A 191 7.13 -8.21 -0.73
C LEU A 191 7.16 -8.98 -2.05
N GLY A 192 8.27 -9.66 -2.31
CA GLY A 192 8.55 -10.36 -3.56
C GLY A 192 9.42 -9.56 -4.56
N PHE A 193 9.58 -8.24 -4.40
CA PHE A 193 10.45 -7.46 -5.30
C PHE A 193 11.93 -7.74 -5.03
N GLY A 194 12.33 -7.78 -3.76
CA GLY A 194 13.72 -8.01 -3.34
C GLY A 194 14.29 -9.30 -3.92
N ALA A 195 13.64 -10.45 -3.70
CA ALA A 195 14.11 -11.71 -4.27
C ALA A 195 14.10 -11.72 -5.80
N ALA A 196 13.11 -11.09 -6.44
CA ALA A 196 13.04 -11.04 -7.90
C ALA A 196 14.22 -10.25 -8.51
N PHE A 197 14.54 -9.07 -7.96
CA PHE A 197 15.69 -8.28 -8.39
C PHE A 197 16.99 -9.02 -8.14
N LYS A 198 17.18 -9.51 -6.92
CA LYS A 198 18.38 -10.24 -6.52
C LYS A 198 18.64 -11.43 -7.45
N HIS A 199 17.61 -12.24 -7.69
CA HIS A 199 17.70 -13.42 -8.54
C HIS A 199 18.21 -13.11 -9.94
N VAL A 200 17.61 -12.11 -10.61
CA VAL A 200 18.01 -11.82 -11.99
C VAL A 200 19.37 -11.13 -12.08
N ILE A 201 19.74 -10.30 -11.09
CA ILE A 201 21.06 -9.65 -11.04
C ILE A 201 22.17 -10.68 -10.78
N GLU A 202 21.95 -11.63 -9.87
CA GLU A 202 22.90 -12.71 -9.58
C GLU A 202 23.05 -13.69 -10.75
N LYS A 203 21.98 -13.91 -11.52
CA LYS A 203 22.00 -14.79 -12.70
C LYS A 203 22.85 -14.22 -13.84
N ASP A 204 22.78 -12.90 -14.07
CA ASP A 204 23.61 -12.20 -15.06
C ASP A 204 23.73 -10.73 -14.69
N ILE A 205 24.96 -10.25 -14.48
CA ILE A 205 25.22 -8.85 -14.10
C ILE A 205 24.69 -7.84 -15.13
N ARG A 206 24.54 -8.25 -16.40
CA ARG A 206 23.96 -7.42 -17.46
C ARG A 206 22.48 -7.13 -17.24
N ASN A 207 21.78 -7.95 -16.45
CA ASN A 207 20.37 -7.73 -16.12
C ASN A 207 20.15 -6.47 -15.29
N LEU A 208 21.14 -6.03 -14.50
CA LEU A 208 21.03 -4.74 -13.82
C LEU A 208 20.92 -3.58 -14.81
N ASN A 209 21.75 -3.57 -15.85
CA ASN A 209 21.68 -2.57 -16.91
C ASN A 209 20.36 -2.68 -17.70
N MET A 210 19.85 -3.90 -17.91
CA MET A 210 18.54 -4.10 -18.53
C MET A 210 17.39 -3.53 -17.69
N LEU A 211 17.42 -3.72 -16.37
CA LEU A 211 16.42 -3.16 -15.45
C LEU A 211 16.46 -1.62 -15.44
N ARG A 212 17.66 -1.03 -15.46
CA ARG A 212 17.84 0.42 -15.58
C ARG A 212 17.31 0.95 -16.91
N GLU A 213 17.60 0.24 -18.01
CA GLU A 213 17.05 0.58 -19.32
C GLU A 213 15.52 0.50 -19.31
N MET A 214 14.93 -0.56 -18.75
CA MET A 214 13.48 -0.70 -18.60
C MET A 214 12.88 0.45 -17.79
N TYR A 215 13.53 0.88 -16.69
CA TYR A 215 13.06 2.00 -15.88
C TYR A 215 13.09 3.33 -16.63
N ASN A 216 14.12 3.55 -17.45
CA ASN A 216 14.27 4.79 -18.20
C ASN A 216 13.40 4.82 -19.47
N MET A 217 13.20 3.68 -20.13
CA MET A 217 12.60 3.62 -21.46
C MET A 217 11.17 3.08 -21.48
N TRP A 218 10.78 2.22 -20.54
CA TRP A 218 9.49 1.53 -20.58
C TRP A 218 8.51 2.12 -19.55
N PRO A 219 7.48 2.88 -19.98
CA PRO A 219 6.58 3.57 -19.06
C PRO A 219 5.89 2.65 -18.04
N PHE A 220 5.52 1.42 -18.43
CA PHE A 220 4.91 0.45 -17.51
C PHE A 220 5.83 0.09 -16.34
N PHE A 221 7.11 -0.18 -16.64
CA PHE A 221 8.07 -0.55 -15.61
C PHE A 221 8.37 0.66 -14.72
N ARG A 222 8.59 1.84 -15.32
CA ARG A 222 8.77 3.11 -14.58
C ARG A 222 7.67 3.36 -13.55
N VAL A 223 6.41 3.42 -13.98
CA VAL A 223 5.31 3.72 -13.03
C VAL A 223 5.10 2.63 -11.99
N THR A 224 5.54 1.39 -12.29
CA THR A 224 5.53 0.29 -11.32
C THR A 224 6.58 0.53 -10.24
N ILE A 225 7.81 0.92 -10.61
CA ILE A 225 8.87 1.23 -9.65
C ILE A 225 8.57 2.51 -8.86
N ASP A 226 8.15 3.60 -9.52
CA ASP A 226 7.76 4.86 -8.87
C ASP A 226 6.68 4.63 -7.79
N LEU A 227 5.77 3.69 -8.03
CA LEU A 227 4.73 3.32 -7.10
C LEU A 227 5.29 2.71 -5.81
N ILE A 228 6.28 1.82 -5.94
CA ILE A 228 6.94 1.15 -4.82
C ILE A 228 7.85 2.14 -4.09
N GLU A 229 8.60 2.97 -4.81
CA GLU A 229 9.48 3.99 -4.23
C GLU A 229 8.70 4.99 -3.36
N MET A 230 7.55 5.47 -3.83
CA MET A 230 6.67 6.32 -3.04
C MET A 230 6.21 5.64 -1.75
N VAL A 231 5.95 4.32 -1.79
CA VAL A 231 5.50 3.58 -0.60
C VAL A 231 6.64 3.37 0.38
N PHE A 232 7.86 3.14 -0.10
CA PHE A 232 9.05 3.16 0.75
C PHE A 232 9.25 4.53 1.42
N ALA A 233 9.01 5.63 0.69
CA ALA A 233 9.09 6.98 1.27
C ALA A 233 8.01 7.28 2.32
N LYS A 234 6.95 6.46 2.39
CA LYS A 234 5.93 6.51 3.46
C LYS A 234 6.21 5.52 4.59
N GLY A 235 7.06 4.53 4.35
CA GLY A 235 7.38 3.49 5.31
C GLY A 235 8.42 3.90 6.33
N ASP A 236 8.41 3.21 7.47
CA ASP A 236 9.33 3.45 8.59
C ASP A 236 9.56 2.12 9.33
N PRO A 237 10.69 1.42 9.06
CA PRO A 237 10.98 0.14 9.69
C PRO A 237 11.26 0.25 11.19
N GLU A 238 11.64 1.43 11.71
CA GLU A 238 11.84 1.65 13.14
C GLU A 238 10.50 1.69 13.87
N ILE A 239 9.51 2.36 13.28
CA ILE A 239 8.14 2.32 13.79
C ILE A 239 7.56 0.91 13.69
N ALA A 240 7.76 0.19 12.59
CA ALA A 240 7.35 -1.21 12.50
C ALA A 240 7.99 -2.07 13.60
N ALA A 241 9.28 -1.85 13.91
CA ALA A 241 9.98 -2.54 15.01
C ALA A 241 9.40 -2.19 16.40
N LEU A 242 8.91 -0.97 16.60
CA LEU A 242 8.21 -0.58 17.85
C LEU A 242 6.92 -1.38 18.04
N TYR A 243 6.13 -1.59 16.98
CA TYR A 243 4.93 -2.43 17.05
C TYR A 243 5.29 -3.86 17.42
N ASP A 244 6.32 -4.43 16.78
CA ASP A 244 6.80 -5.77 17.11
C ASP A 244 7.23 -5.86 18.57
N LYS A 245 8.09 -4.94 19.03
CA LYS A 245 8.59 -4.92 20.41
C LYS A 245 7.47 -4.87 21.45
N LEU A 246 6.39 -4.13 21.19
CA LEU A 246 5.31 -3.95 22.15
C LEU A 246 4.24 -5.04 22.07
N LEU A 247 3.95 -5.56 20.88
CA LEU A 247 2.74 -6.34 20.62
C LEU A 247 3.00 -7.79 20.21
N VAL A 248 4.19 -8.10 19.69
CA VAL A 248 4.53 -9.43 19.18
C VAL A 248 5.22 -10.26 20.26
N SER A 249 4.86 -11.54 20.34
CA SER A 249 5.47 -12.50 21.26
C SER A 249 6.96 -12.67 20.98
N GLU A 250 7.74 -12.96 22.03
CA GLU A 250 9.20 -13.09 21.94
C GLU A 250 9.64 -14.09 20.86
N GLU A 251 8.91 -15.21 20.74
CA GLU A 251 9.15 -16.25 19.74
C GLU A 251 9.04 -15.78 18.28
N LEU A 252 8.29 -14.71 18.02
CA LEU A 252 8.03 -14.17 16.68
C LEU A 252 8.85 -12.92 16.35
N GLN A 253 9.63 -12.39 17.30
CA GLN A 253 10.46 -11.20 17.08
C GLN A 253 11.48 -11.42 15.95
N SER A 254 12.14 -12.58 15.93
CA SER A 254 13.12 -12.93 14.89
C SER A 254 12.51 -12.99 13.48
N PHE A 255 11.25 -13.40 13.37
CA PHE A 255 10.52 -13.40 12.11
C PHE A 255 10.24 -11.96 11.64
N GLY A 256 9.83 -11.07 12.55
CA GLY A 256 9.68 -9.64 12.24
C GLY A 256 10.98 -8.97 11.80
N GLU A 257 12.10 -9.31 12.44
CA GLU A 257 13.44 -8.85 12.04
C GLU A 257 13.82 -9.32 10.63
N LEU A 258 13.51 -10.58 10.28
CA LEU A 258 13.73 -11.10 8.93
C LEU A 258 12.94 -10.29 7.88
N LEU A 259 11.69 -9.96 8.17
CA LEU A 259 10.88 -9.15 7.26
C LEU A 259 11.43 -7.72 7.12
N ARG A 260 11.92 -7.10 8.19
CA ARG A 260 12.56 -5.78 8.13
C ARG A 260 13.88 -5.79 7.35
N LYS A 261 14.70 -6.84 7.48
CA LYS A 261 15.89 -7.00 6.64
C LYS A 261 15.52 -7.11 5.16
N ASN A 262 14.44 -7.83 4.83
CA ASN A 262 13.94 -7.90 3.46
C ASN A 262 13.43 -6.54 2.95
N TYR A 263 12.77 -5.74 3.81
CA TYR A 263 12.38 -4.36 3.49
C TYR A 263 13.59 -3.52 3.07
N GLU A 264 14.66 -3.53 3.87
CA GLU A 264 15.89 -2.77 3.61
C GLU A 264 16.60 -3.24 2.33
N GLU A 265 16.75 -4.55 2.14
CA GLU A 265 17.35 -5.12 0.93
C GLU A 265 16.55 -4.77 -0.33
N THR A 266 15.21 -4.86 -0.25
CA THR A 266 14.32 -4.48 -1.36
C THR A 266 14.43 -2.99 -1.69
N SER A 267 14.44 -2.12 -0.68
CA SER A 267 14.58 -0.67 -0.88
C SER A 267 15.92 -0.33 -1.54
N ARG A 268 17.02 -0.96 -1.11
CA ARG A 268 18.35 -0.76 -1.69
C ARG A 268 18.39 -1.19 -3.17
N LEU A 269 17.90 -2.39 -3.49
CA LEU A 269 17.88 -2.90 -4.86
C LEU A 269 16.99 -2.04 -5.76
N LEU A 270 15.86 -1.55 -5.25
CA LEU A 270 14.99 -0.65 -5.99
C LEU A 270 15.71 0.65 -6.36
N LEU A 271 16.43 1.27 -5.43
CA LEU A 271 17.22 2.49 -5.70
C LEU A 271 18.33 2.24 -6.73
N GLU A 272 18.96 1.05 -6.67
CA GLU A 272 19.98 0.63 -7.64
C GLU A 272 19.44 0.49 -9.07
N VAL A 273 18.20 0.00 -9.20
CA VAL A 273 17.45 -0.10 -10.47
C VAL A 273 16.99 1.27 -10.98
N ALA A 274 16.52 2.14 -10.08
CA ALA A 274 16.08 3.49 -10.42
C ALA A 274 17.24 4.48 -10.66
N GLU A 275 18.47 4.09 -10.30
CA GLU A 275 19.66 4.95 -10.28
C GLU A 275 19.52 6.19 -9.39
N HIS A 276 18.75 6.06 -8.31
CA HIS A 276 18.56 7.09 -7.31
C HIS A 276 19.49 6.83 -6.11
N LYS A 277 20.01 7.88 -5.47
CA LYS A 277 20.79 7.78 -4.22
C LYS A 277 19.88 7.74 -3.00
N ASP A 278 18.77 8.48 -3.06
CA ASP A 278 17.77 8.56 -2.01
C ASP A 278 16.36 8.34 -2.57
N LEU A 279 15.44 7.86 -1.72
CA LEU A 279 14.03 7.76 -2.08
C LEU A 279 13.48 9.10 -2.58
N LEU A 280 12.72 9.03 -3.67
CA LEU A 280 12.08 10.15 -4.36
C LEU A 280 13.06 11.22 -4.84
N GLU A 281 14.28 10.83 -5.25
CA GLU A 281 15.26 11.77 -5.83
C GLU A 281 14.69 12.50 -7.06
N GLY A 282 13.94 11.80 -7.91
CA GLY A 282 13.27 12.37 -9.08
C GLY A 282 12.00 13.17 -8.80
N ASP A 283 11.49 13.22 -7.56
CA ASP A 283 10.26 13.95 -7.18
C ASP A 283 10.42 14.68 -5.82
N PRO A 284 11.19 15.79 -5.79
CA PRO A 284 11.43 16.55 -4.56
C PRO A 284 10.16 17.17 -3.99
N TYR A 285 9.15 17.46 -4.83
CA TYR A 285 7.88 18.03 -4.40
C TYR A 285 7.05 17.02 -3.59
N LEU A 286 6.96 15.77 -4.08
CA LEU A 286 6.32 14.70 -3.33
C LEU A 286 7.10 14.41 -2.04
N LYS A 287 8.44 14.32 -2.12
CA LYS A 287 9.31 14.10 -0.95
C LYS A 287 9.07 15.12 0.16
N GLN A 288 9.03 16.41 -0.19
CA GLN A 288 8.74 17.48 0.76
C GLN A 288 7.35 17.31 1.41
N ARG A 289 6.32 17.04 0.61
CA ARG A 289 4.94 16.90 1.11
C ARG A 289 4.78 15.72 2.05
N LEU A 290 5.47 14.61 1.82
CA LEU A 290 5.42 13.45 2.71
C LEU A 290 6.14 13.75 4.03
N ARG A 291 7.35 14.33 3.95
CA ARG A 291 8.16 14.68 5.13
C ARG A 291 7.44 15.63 6.10
N LEU A 292 6.62 16.55 5.58
CA LEU A 292 5.84 17.47 6.41
C LEU A 292 4.70 16.80 7.18
N ARG A 293 4.27 15.59 6.78
CA ARG A 293 3.22 14.84 7.47
C ARG A 293 3.77 13.95 8.58
N ASP A 294 5.01 13.48 8.43
CA ASP A 294 5.61 12.46 9.30
C ASP A 294 5.53 12.80 10.80
N PRO A 295 5.81 14.02 11.29
CA PRO A 295 5.75 14.30 12.73
C PRO A 295 4.40 13.97 13.37
N TYR A 296 3.30 14.25 12.65
CA TYR A 296 1.95 13.97 13.12
C TYR A 296 1.63 12.47 13.05
N ILE A 297 1.97 11.83 11.93
CA ILE A 297 1.69 10.41 11.74
C ILE A 297 2.49 9.57 12.74
N THR A 298 3.78 9.85 12.91
CA THR A 298 4.66 9.14 13.85
C THR A 298 4.16 9.27 15.29
N THR A 299 3.68 10.45 15.69
CA THR A 299 3.05 10.65 17.01
C THR A 299 1.83 9.73 17.19
N LEU A 300 0.98 9.66 16.17
CA LEU A 300 -0.19 8.76 16.18
C LEU A 300 0.22 7.28 16.16
N ASN A 301 1.30 6.92 15.45
CA ASN A 301 1.79 5.54 15.40
C ASN A 301 2.25 5.05 16.78
N VAL A 302 3.03 5.87 17.50
CA VAL A 302 3.48 5.53 18.85
C VAL A 302 2.28 5.43 19.79
N SER A 303 1.37 6.41 19.74
CA SER A 303 0.13 6.40 20.53
C SER A 303 -0.71 5.15 20.25
N GLN A 304 -0.85 4.76 18.99
CA GLN A 304 -1.57 3.55 18.57
C GLN A 304 -0.92 2.28 19.13
N ALA A 305 0.40 2.12 19.00
CA ALA A 305 1.09 0.92 19.49
C ALA A 305 0.93 0.72 21.00
N TYR A 306 1.11 1.78 21.79
CA TYR A 306 0.89 1.73 23.25
C TYR A 306 -0.58 1.54 23.62
N THR A 307 -1.51 2.12 22.86
CA THR A 307 -2.95 1.92 23.06
C THR A 307 -3.34 0.47 22.81
N LEU A 308 -2.83 -0.15 21.74
CA LEU A 308 -3.02 -1.57 21.46
C LEU A 308 -2.44 -2.46 22.58
N LYS A 309 -1.25 -2.12 23.09
CA LYS A 309 -0.65 -2.86 24.21
C LYS A 309 -1.55 -2.83 25.45
N ARG A 310 -2.06 -1.65 25.82
CA ARG A 310 -3.01 -1.48 26.92
C ARG A 310 -4.34 -2.20 26.72
N ILE A 311 -4.83 -2.28 25.48
CA ILE A 311 -6.08 -2.99 25.14
C ILE A 311 -5.88 -4.51 25.24
N ARG A 312 -4.75 -5.02 24.76
CA ARG A 312 -4.51 -6.46 24.61
C ARG A 312 -3.93 -7.12 25.86
N ASP A 313 -3.25 -6.37 26.71
CA ASP A 313 -2.56 -6.86 27.91
C ASP A 313 -3.03 -6.09 29.17
N PRO A 314 -3.99 -6.65 29.94
CA PRO A 314 -4.49 -6.05 31.17
C PRO A 314 -3.43 -5.90 32.27
N ASP A 315 -2.34 -6.67 32.23
CA ASP A 315 -1.26 -6.64 33.22
C ASP A 315 -0.22 -5.55 32.91
N PHE A 316 -0.33 -4.90 31.75
CA PHE A 316 0.55 -3.79 31.37
C PHE A 316 0.35 -2.59 32.31
N LYS A 317 1.33 -2.35 33.17
CA LYS A 317 1.27 -1.27 34.17
C LYS A 317 1.24 0.10 33.51
N VAL A 318 0.16 0.84 33.76
CA VAL A 318 0.01 2.24 33.36
C VAL A 318 0.13 3.10 34.62
N THR A 319 1.06 4.05 34.61
CA THR A 319 1.13 5.07 35.67
C THR A 319 0.10 6.14 35.38
N GLU A 320 -0.91 6.25 36.25
CA GLU A 320 -1.86 7.36 36.18
C GLU A 320 -1.14 8.68 36.44
N ARG A 321 -1.49 9.69 35.64
CA ARG A 321 -1.00 11.05 35.80
C ARG A 321 -2.16 11.97 36.11
N PRO A 322 -1.94 13.07 36.85
CA PRO A 322 -2.94 14.12 36.98
C PRO A 322 -3.41 14.60 35.61
N HIS A 323 -4.71 14.89 35.50
CA HIS A 323 -5.27 15.41 34.26
C HIS A 323 -4.59 16.75 33.89
N LEU A 324 -4.15 16.88 32.64
CA LEU A 324 -3.40 18.05 32.17
C LEU A 324 -4.29 19.13 31.54
N SER A 325 -5.43 18.75 30.96
CA SER A 325 -6.38 19.74 30.44
C SER A 325 -6.99 20.49 31.62
N LYS A 326 -7.11 21.81 31.49
CA LYS A 326 -7.78 22.66 32.48
C LYS A 326 -9.23 22.95 32.10
N ASP A 327 -9.65 22.49 30.92
CA ASP A 327 -11.03 22.62 30.45
C ASP A 327 -11.93 21.72 31.31
N ILE A 328 -12.97 22.32 31.86
CA ILE A 328 -13.96 21.61 32.67
C ILE A 328 -14.82 20.80 31.70
N MET A 329 -14.86 19.48 31.87
CA MET A 329 -15.86 18.66 31.18
C MET A 329 -17.23 19.15 31.64
N GLU A 330 -18.01 19.76 30.73
CA GLU A 330 -19.33 20.31 31.05
C GLU A 330 -20.36 19.23 31.41
N SER A 331 -20.10 17.95 31.14
CA SER A 331 -21.04 16.88 31.44
C SER A 331 -20.93 16.30 32.85
N ASN A 332 -22.10 16.04 33.43
CA ASN A 332 -22.26 15.26 34.67
C ASN A 332 -21.92 13.76 34.50
N ASN A 333 -21.43 13.32 33.34
CA ASN A 333 -21.03 11.93 33.08
C ASN A 333 -19.78 11.86 32.17
N PRO A 334 -18.57 11.96 32.75
CA PRO A 334 -17.31 11.96 32.01
C PRO A 334 -17.11 10.70 31.15
N ALA A 335 -17.63 9.55 31.58
CA ALA A 335 -17.51 8.30 30.85
C ALA A 335 -18.28 8.32 29.52
N ALA A 336 -19.43 9.01 29.48
CA ALA A 336 -20.24 9.15 28.26
C ALA A 336 -19.55 10.01 27.19
N GLU A 337 -18.69 10.95 27.59
CA GLU A 337 -17.89 11.75 26.65
C GLU A 337 -16.70 10.98 26.05
N LEU A 338 -16.26 9.90 26.70
CA LEU A 338 -15.10 9.08 26.32
C LEU A 338 -15.47 7.90 25.39
N VAL A 339 -16.75 7.75 25.04
CA VAL A 339 -17.28 6.69 24.17
C VAL A 339 -18.17 7.26 23.05
N LYS A 340 -17.87 8.48 22.57
CA LYS A 340 -18.69 9.17 21.56
C LYS A 340 -18.71 8.43 20.23
N LEU A 341 -17.64 7.73 19.87
CA LEU A 341 -17.56 7.01 18.60
C LEU A 341 -18.23 5.62 18.66
N ASN A 342 -18.19 4.96 19.81
CA ASN A 342 -18.90 3.70 20.07
C ASN A 342 -19.43 3.62 21.51
N PRO A 343 -20.69 4.02 21.76
CA PRO A 343 -21.30 3.99 23.09
C PRO A 343 -21.46 2.58 23.68
N THR A 344 -21.32 1.53 22.85
CA THR A 344 -21.43 0.12 23.23
C THR A 344 -20.06 -0.57 23.37
N SER A 345 -18.98 0.20 23.52
CA SER A 345 -17.63 -0.35 23.67
C SER A 345 -17.53 -1.33 24.83
N GLU A 346 -16.90 -2.48 24.59
CA GLU A 346 -16.53 -3.46 25.62
C GLU A 346 -15.15 -3.17 26.23
N PHE A 347 -14.42 -2.18 25.69
CA PHE A 347 -13.10 -1.79 26.18
C PHE A 347 -13.20 -0.73 27.29
N PRO A 348 -12.16 -0.55 28.12
CA PRO A 348 -12.10 0.56 29.07
C PRO A 348 -12.38 1.91 28.37
N PRO A 349 -13.24 2.79 28.95
CA PRO A 349 -13.66 4.04 28.32
C PRO A 349 -12.49 4.87 27.80
N GLY A 350 -12.61 5.38 26.57
CA GLY A 350 -11.60 6.21 25.90
C GLY A 350 -10.53 5.44 25.12
N LEU A 351 -10.28 4.15 25.39
CA LEU A 351 -9.26 3.38 24.65
C LEU A 351 -9.69 3.10 23.20
N GLU A 352 -10.94 2.69 22.98
CA GLU A 352 -11.47 2.47 21.63
C GLU A 352 -11.48 3.78 20.83
N ASP A 353 -12.03 4.85 21.39
CA ASP A 353 -12.09 6.16 20.72
C ASP A 353 -10.68 6.68 20.38
N THR A 354 -9.71 6.54 21.30
CA THR A 354 -8.30 6.89 21.03
C THR A 354 -7.74 6.08 19.87
N LEU A 355 -7.93 4.76 19.88
CA LEU A 355 -7.45 3.90 18.81
C LEU A 355 -8.10 4.24 17.46
N VAL A 356 -9.41 4.48 17.42
CA VAL A 356 -10.12 4.94 16.21
C VAL A 356 -9.55 6.26 15.69
N LEU A 357 -9.28 7.23 16.56
CA LEU A 357 -8.68 8.51 16.19
C LEU A 357 -7.29 8.32 15.57
N THR A 358 -6.44 7.46 16.17
CA THR A 358 -5.13 7.15 15.56
C THR A 358 -5.29 6.50 14.19
N MET A 359 -6.21 5.53 14.03
CA MET A 359 -6.43 4.86 12.76
C MET A 359 -6.86 5.82 11.66
N LYS A 360 -7.79 6.73 11.97
CA LYS A 360 -8.26 7.78 11.06
C LYS A 360 -7.13 8.75 10.68
N GLY A 361 -6.38 9.24 11.67
CA GLY A 361 -5.31 10.22 11.43
C GLY A 361 -4.14 9.63 10.64
N ILE A 362 -3.71 8.39 10.95
CA ILE A 362 -2.67 7.70 10.18
C ILE A 362 -3.14 7.45 8.75
N ALA A 363 -4.39 6.99 8.55
CA ALA A 363 -4.94 6.77 7.22
C ALA A 363 -5.02 8.08 6.41
N ALA A 364 -5.42 9.20 7.04
CA ALA A 364 -5.46 10.50 6.42
C ALA A 364 -4.08 11.01 6.00
N GLY A 365 -3.05 10.80 6.83
CA GLY A 365 -1.67 11.18 6.51
C GLY A 365 -1.03 10.30 5.43
N MET A 366 -1.27 8.98 5.51
CA MET A 366 -0.72 7.99 4.58
C MET A 366 -1.38 8.03 3.20
N GLN A 367 -2.68 8.36 3.12
CA GLN A 367 -3.43 8.37 1.86
C GLN A 367 -3.26 7.04 1.09
N ASN A 368 -3.06 7.09 -0.22
CA ASN A 368 -2.89 5.92 -1.07
C ASN A 368 -1.56 5.19 -0.86
N THR A 369 -1.63 3.87 -0.70
CA THR A 369 -0.52 2.92 -0.75
C THR A 369 -0.82 1.83 -1.81
N GLY A 370 -1.22 0.61 -1.41
CA GLY A 370 -1.24 -0.60 -2.27
C GLY A 370 -2.56 -1.02 -2.93
#